data_AF-A0A6N7AR19-F1
#
_entry.id   AF-A0A6N7AR19-F1
#
_cell.length_a   1.000
_cell.length_b   1.000
_cell.length_c   1.000
_cell.angle_alpha   90.00
_cell.angle_beta   90.00
_cell.angle_gamma   90.00
#
_symmetry.space_group_name_H-M   'P 1'
#
loop_
_entity.id
_entity.type
_entity.pdbx_description
1 polymer ?
#
loop_
_entity_poly.entity_id
_entity_poly.type
_entity_poly.pdbx_seq_one_letter_code
_entity_poly.pdbx_strand_id
1 'polypeptide(L)'
;MLSACAARTAAPPKPLPKKQVQPKPVNPAAQQHYYNLGLKHYANENYKEAKKAFQQAVDNGADTNLGVKARENLKKIEQIMKTLKGME
;
A
#
# COMPACT_ATOMS: atom_id res chain seq x y z
N MET A 1 -25.02 -53.14 -22.83
CA MET A 1 -25.01 -51.83 -23.52
C MET A 1 -25.76 -50.86 -22.61
N LEU A 2 -25.13 -49.73 -22.26
CA LEU A 2 -25.53 -48.73 -21.24
C LEU A 2 -25.44 -49.26 -19.80
N SER A 3 -25.01 -48.56 -18.77
CA SER A 3 -24.56 -47.19 -18.47
C SER A 3 -23.93 -47.31 -17.05
N ALA A 4 -23.04 -46.51 -16.51
CA ALA A 4 -22.77 -45.10 -16.67
C ALA A 4 -21.35 -44.81 -16.13
N CYS A 5 -20.61 -43.92 -16.80
CA CYS A 5 -19.44 -43.27 -16.23
C CYS A 5 -19.90 -42.28 -15.15
N ALA A 6 -19.55 -42.53 -13.89
CA ALA A 6 -19.74 -41.57 -12.82
C ALA A 6 -18.71 -40.43 -13.00
N ALA A 7 -19.12 -39.37 -13.71
CA ALA A 7 -18.38 -38.12 -13.74
C ALA A 7 -18.41 -37.51 -12.33
N ARG A 8 -17.26 -37.50 -11.65
CA ARG A 8 -17.05 -36.70 -10.45
C ARG A 8 -17.13 -35.24 -10.86
N THR A 9 -18.25 -34.58 -10.60
CA THR A 9 -18.35 -33.13 -10.68
C THR A 9 -17.54 -32.57 -9.52
N ALA A 10 -16.37 -31.99 -9.83
CA ALA A 10 -15.67 -31.15 -8.88
C ALA A 10 -16.61 -29.99 -8.53
N ALA A 11 -16.91 -29.83 -7.24
CA ALA A 11 -17.65 -28.67 -6.76
C ALA A 11 -16.94 -27.38 -7.22
N PRO A 12 -17.66 -26.33 -7.64
CA PRO A 12 -17.04 -25.07 -8.02
C PRO A 12 -16.21 -24.55 -6.83
N PRO A 13 -15.04 -23.92 -7.09
CA PRO A 13 -14.26 -23.33 -6.02
C PRO A 13 -15.15 -22.33 -5.28
N LYS A 14 -15.27 -22.49 -3.96
CA LYS A 14 -15.93 -21.51 -3.10
C LYS A 14 -15.34 -20.15 -3.46
N PRO A 15 -16.17 -19.12 -3.76
CA PRO A 15 -15.63 -17.79 -4.00
C PRO A 15 -14.77 -17.42 -2.80
N LEU A 16 -13.49 -17.15 -3.03
CA LEU A 16 -12.62 -16.58 -2.01
C LEU A 16 -13.37 -15.38 -1.42
N PRO A 17 -13.46 -15.25 -0.09
CA PRO A 17 -14.14 -14.11 0.51
C PRO A 17 -13.52 -12.85 -0.07
N LYS A 18 -14.29 -12.11 -0.87
CA LYS A 18 -13.95 -10.75 -1.27
C LYS A 18 -13.64 -10.06 0.06
N LYS A 19 -12.38 -9.67 0.28
CA LYS A 19 -11.97 -8.94 1.47
C LYS A 19 -12.93 -7.76 1.55
N GLN A 20 -13.94 -7.85 2.41
CA GLN A 20 -14.87 -6.76 2.62
C GLN A 20 -14.04 -5.73 3.34
N VAL A 21 -13.38 -4.86 2.56
CA VAL A 21 -12.56 -3.79 3.10
C VAL A 21 -13.56 -2.80 3.66
N GLN A 22 -13.96 -3.02 4.92
CA GLN A 22 -14.58 -1.97 5.69
C GLN A 22 -13.64 -0.77 5.58
N PRO A 23 -14.11 0.40 5.13
CA PRO A 23 -13.24 1.55 4.97
C PRO A 23 -12.63 1.85 6.34
N LYS A 24 -11.31 1.69 6.45
CA LYS A 24 -10.58 2.08 7.65
C LYS A 24 -10.91 3.57 7.89
N PRO A 25 -11.33 3.97 9.10
CA PRO A 25 -11.58 5.37 9.40
C PRO A 25 -10.38 6.22 8.99
N VAL A 26 -10.64 7.22 8.16
CA VAL A 26 -9.61 8.17 7.71
C VAL A 26 -9.48 9.29 8.74
N ASN A 27 -8.26 9.76 8.98
CA ASN A 27 -8.01 10.99 9.74
C ASN A 27 -7.35 12.01 8.80
N PRO A 28 -8.14 12.91 8.16
CA PRO A 28 -7.62 13.83 7.15
C PRO A 28 -6.55 14.79 7.69
N ALA A 29 -6.72 15.28 8.92
CA ALA A 29 -5.77 16.21 9.54
C ALA A 29 -4.43 15.52 9.84
N ALA A 30 -4.47 14.32 10.44
CA ALA A 30 -3.27 13.54 10.68
C ALA A 30 -2.59 13.14 9.37
N GLN A 31 -3.37 12.70 8.36
CA GLN A 31 -2.84 12.37 7.04
C GLN A 31 -2.10 13.55 6.40
N GLN A 32 -2.72 14.73 6.37
CA GLN A 32 -2.10 15.94 5.82
C GLN A 32 -0.83 16.33 6.59
N HIS A 33 -0.86 16.26 7.93
CA HIS A 33 0.28 16.55 8.77
C HIS A 33 1.47 15.64 8.43
N TYR A 34 1.27 14.33 8.40
CA TYR A 34 2.32 13.37 8.09
C TYR A 34 2.81 13.47 6.64
N TYR A 35 1.93 13.78 5.69
CA TYR A 35 2.34 14.03 4.31
C TYR A 35 3.27 15.24 4.20
N ASN A 36 2.92 16.35 4.86
CA ASN A 36 3.76 17.56 4.88
C ASN A 36 5.10 17.31 5.58
N LEU A 37 5.09 16.55 6.68
CA LEU A 37 6.32 16.13 7.37
C LEU A 37 7.21 15.27 6.46
N GLY A 38 6.62 14.36 5.69
CA GLY A 38 7.31 13.55 4.69
C GLY A 38 7.98 14.40 3.61
N LEU A 39 7.27 15.41 3.08
CA LEU A 39 7.84 16.35 2.10
C LEU A 39 9.00 17.16 2.68
N LYS A 40 8.88 17.64 3.93
CA LYS A 40 9.95 18.37 4.62
C LYS A 40 11.21 17.51 4.77
N HIS A 41 11.06 16.27 5.24
CA HIS A 41 12.20 15.37 5.34
C HIS A 41 12.79 14.98 3.99
N TYR A 42 11.94 14.76 2.98
CA TYR A 42 12.38 14.45 1.62
C TYR A 42 13.22 15.58 1.01
N ALA A 43 12.78 16.83 1.18
CA ALA A 43 13.50 18.02 0.71
C ALA A 43 14.87 18.19 1.40
N ASN A 44 14.99 17.72 2.64
CA ASN A 44 16.25 17.71 3.40
C ASN A 44 17.08 16.45 3.15
N GLU A 45 16.69 15.59 2.20
CA GLU A 45 17.35 14.29 1.90
C GLU A 45 17.38 13.29 3.08
N ASN A 46 16.57 13.54 4.11
CA ASN A 46 16.37 12.65 5.25
C ASN A 46 15.43 11.51 4.85
N TYR A 47 15.87 10.66 3.92
CA TYR A 47 15.02 9.67 3.25
C TYR A 47 14.44 8.61 4.20
N LYS A 48 15.15 8.28 5.29
CA LYS A 48 14.65 7.36 6.32
C LYS A 48 13.45 7.95 7.07
N GLU A 49 13.53 9.21 7.46
CA GLU A 49 12.47 9.96 8.16
C GLU A 49 11.31 10.27 7.22
N ALA A 50 11.62 10.65 5.97
CA ALA A 50 10.62 10.86 4.93
C ALA A 50 9.79 9.58 4.70
N LYS A 51 10.45 8.41 4.65
CA LYS A 51 9.76 7.11 4.52
C LYS A 51 8.78 6.89 5.67
N LYS A 52 9.21 7.09 6.91
CA LYS A 52 8.36 6.92 8.10
C LYS A 52 7.14 7.83 8.05
N ALA A 53 7.32 9.11 7.71
CA ALA A 53 6.25 10.09 7.65
C ALA A 53 5.24 9.78 6.53
N PHE A 54 5.70 9.41 5.32
CA PHE A 54 4.78 9.01 4.25
C PHE A 54 4.04 7.71 4.58
N GLN A 55 4.66 6.76 5.28
CA GLN A 55 3.95 5.57 5.77
C GLN A 55 2.79 5.94 6.71
N GLN A 56 3.02 6.86 7.65
CA GLN A 56 1.96 7.36 8.53
C GLN A 56 0.84 8.07 7.74
N ALA A 57 1.16 8.80 6.66
CA ALA A 57 0.15 9.41 5.80
C ALA A 57 -0.72 8.34 5.09
N VAL A 58 -0.13 7.21 4.67
CA VAL A 58 -0.87 6.07 4.11
C VAL A 58 -1.72 5.40 5.19
N ASP A 59 -1.19 5.21 6.39
CA ASP A 59 -1.90 4.53 7.49
C ASP A 59 -3.16 5.30 7.95
N ASN A 60 -3.17 6.64 7.76
CA ASN A 60 -4.29 7.53 8.06
C ASN A 60 -5.27 7.73 6.88
N GLY A 61 -5.01 7.15 5.71
CA GLY A 61 -5.92 7.22 4.55
C GLY A 61 -5.33 6.69 3.25
N ALA A 62 -5.13 5.37 3.13
CA ALA A 62 -4.41 4.77 2.00
C ALA A 62 -5.05 5.00 0.62
N ASP A 63 -6.39 5.09 0.59
CA ASP A 63 -7.20 5.21 -0.64
C ASP A 63 -7.59 6.66 -0.95
N THR A 64 -7.16 7.63 -0.13
CA THR A 64 -7.35 9.05 -0.46
C THR A 64 -6.32 9.51 -1.50
N ASN A 65 -6.57 10.65 -2.14
CA ASN A 65 -5.61 11.27 -3.05
C ASN A 65 -4.24 11.53 -2.38
N LEU A 66 -4.23 11.88 -1.09
CA LEU A 66 -3.00 12.05 -0.30
C LEU A 66 -2.30 10.71 -0.04
N GLY A 67 -3.05 9.64 0.26
CA GLY A 67 -2.50 8.30 0.44
C GLY A 67 -1.87 7.74 -0.85
N VAL A 68 -2.48 8.01 -2.00
CA VAL A 68 -1.90 7.67 -3.32
C VAL A 68 -0.59 8.42 -3.54
N LYS A 69 -0.57 9.74 -3.36
CA LYS A 69 0.65 10.56 -3.47
C LYS A 69 1.74 10.13 -2.47
N ALA A 70 1.36 9.75 -1.24
CA ALA A 70 2.30 9.25 -0.24
C ALA A 70 2.96 7.94 -0.71
N ARG A 71 2.19 7.00 -1.29
CA ARG A 71 2.72 5.76 -1.88
C ARG A 71 3.68 6.01 -3.05
N GLU A 72 3.40 7.00 -3.89
CA GLU A 72 4.31 7.39 -4.97
C GLU A 72 5.65 7.92 -4.42
N ASN A 73 5.61 8.75 -3.38
CA ASN A 73 6.83 9.23 -2.73
C ASN A 73 7.60 8.10 -2.04
N LEU A 74 6.91 7.13 -1.42
CA LEU A 74 7.56 5.93 -0.85
C LEU A 74 8.33 5.15 -1.93
N LYS A 75 7.75 4.93 -3.11
CA LYS A 75 8.44 4.25 -4.22
C LYS A 75 9.70 5.00 -4.65
N LYS A 76 9.63 6.33 -4.76
CA LYS A 76 10.79 7.17 -5.11
C LYS A 76 11.88 7.06 -4.05
N ILE A 77 11.52 7.15 -2.77
CA ILE A 77 12.45 7.00 -1.65
C ILE A 77 13.13 5.62 -1.68
N GLU A 78 12.37 4.55 -1.93
CA GLU A 78 12.93 3.20 -2.01
C GLU A 78 13.93 3.04 -3.14
N GLN A 79 13.66 3.65 -4.31
CA GLN A 79 14.60 3.68 -5.43
C GLN A 79 15.88 4.46 -5.05
N ILE A 80 15.75 5.66 -4.47
CA ILE A 80 16.88 6.47 -4.04
C ILE A 80 17.75 5.69 -3.04
N MET A 81 17.14 5.15 -1.99
CA MET A 81 17.86 4.39 -0.97
C MET A 81 18.54 3.13 -1.53
N LYS A 82 17.94 2.47 -2.54
CA LYS A 82 18.58 1.34 -3.23
C LYS A 82 19.83 1.79 -3.98
N THR A 83 19.75 2.91 -4.71
CA THR A 83 20.90 3.46 -5.43
C THR A 83 22.01 3.86 -4.45
N LEU A 84 21.68 4.54 -3.35
CA LEU A 84 22.66 4.96 -2.33
C LEU A 84 23.41 3.77 -1.71
N LYS A 85 22.72 2.67 -1.40
CA LYS A 85 23.35 1.44 -0.89
C LYS A 85 24.23 0.70 -1.91
N GLY A 86 24.02 0.93 -3.21
CA GLY A 86 24.85 0.36 -4.27
C GLY A 86 26.11 1.18 -4.57
N MET A 87 26.29 2.33 -3.89
CA MET A 87 27.48 3.17 -3.98
C MET A 87 28.47 2.94 -2.82
N GLU A 88 28.12 2.05 -1.86
CA GLU A 88 28.97 1.60 -0.75
C GLU A 88 29.75 0.33 -1.16
#